data_AF-A0A7C3H8U3-F1
#
_entry.id   AF-A0A7C3H8U3-F1
#
_cell.length_a   1.000
_cell.length_b   1.000
_cell.length_c   1.000
_cell.angle_alpha   90.00
_cell.angle_beta   90.00
_cell.angle_gamma   90.00
#
_symmetry.space_group_name_H-M   'P 1'
#
loop_
_entity.id
_entity.type
_entity.pdbx_description
1 polymer ?
#
loop_
_entity_poly.entity_id
_entity_poly.type
_entity_poly.pdbx_seq_one_letter_code
_entity_poly.pdbx_strand_id
1 'polypeptide(L)'
;MTILRECGCYADFTFPSLNSSQPVMINQIYYAIDDPNKAKSYNRGIPAKVGQKSPEDSLMIIQGILGLRYDKKKKYKIAIDYSDLDYNDPPTPLRVDYWVKNSIGIIGRPNWRLIKLHTHGGREIRFDSNFGESADIAFQHLEQHYNDGKKYVLHYVTAREMYNIVKAAEGFLSWDGNNTRDFLIKPYLYRM
;
A
#
# COMPACT_ATOMS: atom_id res chain seq x y z
N MET A 1 1.01 6.16 18.96
CA MET A 1 1.93 5.37 18.09
C MET A 1 2.91 4.54 18.91
N THR A 2 3.36 5.01 20.07
CA THR A 2 4.26 4.28 20.97
C THR A 2 3.71 2.90 21.35
N ILE A 3 2.45 2.82 21.77
CA ILE A 3 1.82 1.53 22.14
C ILE A 3 1.82 0.51 20.99
N LEU A 4 1.65 0.94 19.73
CA LEU A 4 1.70 0.03 18.59
C LEU A 4 3.11 -0.54 18.41
N ARG A 5 4.14 0.30 18.50
CA ARG A 5 5.55 -0.14 18.44
C ARG A 5 5.88 -1.09 19.58
N GLU A 6 5.51 -0.74 20.80
CA GLU A 6 5.78 -1.54 22.00
C GLU A 6 5.08 -2.91 21.95
N CYS A 7 3.90 -2.98 21.32
CA CYS A 7 3.21 -4.24 21.04
C CYS A 7 3.73 -4.99 19.81
N GLY A 8 4.79 -4.51 19.15
CA GLY A 8 5.45 -5.21 18.05
C GLY A 8 4.93 -4.88 16.64
N CYS A 9 4.11 -3.84 16.47
CA CYS A 9 3.74 -3.37 15.14
C CYS A 9 4.95 -2.76 14.41
N TYR A 10 5.19 -3.20 13.18
CA TYR A 10 6.28 -2.69 12.33
C TYR A 10 5.86 -1.57 11.40
N ALA A 11 4.58 -1.55 11.01
CA ALA A 11 3.98 -0.50 10.21
C ALA A 11 2.47 -0.44 10.40
N ASP A 12 1.89 0.69 10.02
CA ASP A 12 0.45 0.93 9.93
C ASP A 12 0.03 0.99 8.46
N PHE A 13 -1.05 0.27 8.12
CA PHE A 13 -1.60 0.16 6.78
C PHE A 13 -3.05 0.66 6.71
N THR A 14 -3.47 1.52 7.63
CA THR A 14 -4.87 1.95 7.76
C THR A 14 -5.30 2.82 6.59
N PHE A 15 -4.43 3.68 6.08
CA PHE A 15 -4.83 4.73 5.14
C PHE A 15 -4.82 4.28 3.68
N PRO A 16 -5.65 4.89 2.82
CA PRO A 16 -6.59 5.98 3.11
C PRO A 16 -7.89 5.52 3.80
N SER A 17 -8.56 6.44 4.53
CA SER A 17 -9.79 6.16 5.30
C SER A 17 -10.99 7.04 4.94
N LEU A 18 -10.79 8.09 4.14
CA LEU A 18 -11.84 9.02 3.66
C LEU A 18 -12.76 9.64 4.74
N ASN A 19 -12.24 9.82 5.95
CA ASN A 19 -12.99 10.48 7.03
C ASN A 19 -12.07 11.37 7.89
N SER A 20 -12.55 11.82 9.04
CA SER A 20 -11.78 12.70 9.95
C SER A 20 -10.45 12.09 10.44
N SER A 21 -10.26 10.77 10.35
CA SER A 21 -8.99 10.09 10.63
C SER A 21 -7.96 10.23 9.51
N GLN A 22 -8.34 10.59 8.28
CA GLN A 22 -7.40 10.71 7.16
C GLN A 22 -6.27 11.71 7.49
N PRO A 23 -4.98 11.34 7.31
CA PRO A 23 -3.86 12.26 7.45
C PRO A 23 -3.83 13.29 6.32
N VAL A 24 -3.21 14.45 6.60
CA VAL A 24 -2.96 15.48 5.57
C VAL A 24 -1.91 15.03 4.55
N MET A 25 -0.98 14.15 4.95
CA MET A 25 -0.08 13.48 4.02
C MET A 25 -0.85 12.36 3.31
N ILE A 26 -0.85 12.39 1.98
CA ILE A 26 -1.52 11.40 1.14
C ILE A 26 -0.52 10.77 0.16
N ASN A 27 -0.77 9.53 -0.26
CA ASN A 27 -0.01 8.83 -1.31
C ASN A 27 1.49 8.72 -1.01
N GLN A 28 1.83 8.49 0.27
CA GLN A 28 3.22 8.47 0.72
C GLN A 28 3.47 7.34 1.70
N ILE A 29 4.75 6.95 1.75
CA ILE A 29 5.31 6.13 2.82
C ILE A 29 6.13 7.06 3.70
N TYR A 30 5.84 7.10 5.00
CA TYR A 30 6.51 8.01 5.92
C TYR A 30 6.55 7.47 7.34
N TYR A 31 7.41 8.05 8.17
CA TYR A 31 7.55 7.74 9.57
C TYR A 31 6.77 8.74 10.42
N ALA A 32 5.80 8.25 11.19
CA ALA A 32 5.07 9.01 12.18
C ALA A 32 5.74 8.85 13.56
N ILE A 33 5.91 9.95 14.28
CA ILE A 33 6.40 9.97 15.66
C ILE A 33 5.22 10.30 16.56
N ASP A 34 5.13 9.68 17.73
CA ASP A 34 4.02 9.92 18.64
C ASP A 34 4.09 11.30 19.30
N ASP A 35 2.94 11.94 19.49
CA ASP A 35 2.76 13.07 20.39
C ASP A 35 1.74 12.64 21.46
N PRO A 36 2.18 12.27 22.69
CA PRO A 36 1.28 11.76 23.72
C PRO A 36 0.27 12.82 24.20
N ASN A 37 0.50 14.10 23.89
CA ASN A 37 -0.36 15.20 24.29
C ASN A 37 -1.39 15.59 23.21
N LYS A 38 -1.33 14.98 22.02
CA LYS A 38 -2.22 15.33 20.90
C LYS A 38 -2.72 14.09 20.16
N ALA A 39 -3.99 14.09 19.82
CA ALA A 39 -4.54 13.09 18.92
C ALA A 39 -3.93 13.20 17.50
N LYS A 40 -4.01 12.11 16.73
CA LYS A 40 -3.54 12.01 15.34
C LYS A 40 -2.06 12.35 15.15
N SER A 41 -1.17 11.82 15.98
CA SER A 41 0.29 11.95 15.81
C SER A 41 0.77 11.58 14.39
N TYR A 42 0.07 10.65 13.73
CA TYR A 42 0.33 10.21 12.35
C TYR A 42 -0.04 11.22 11.25
N ASN A 43 -0.65 12.37 11.59
CA ASN A 43 -1.18 13.32 10.60
C ASN A 43 -0.07 13.89 9.70
N ARG A 44 1.14 14.03 10.24
CA ARG A 44 2.37 14.38 9.52
C ARG A 44 3.49 13.44 9.94
N GLY A 45 4.55 13.39 9.13
CA GLY A 45 5.74 12.62 9.45
C GLY A 45 6.86 12.85 8.45
N ILE A 46 7.90 12.02 8.55
CA ILE A 46 9.12 12.15 7.75
C ILE A 46 9.03 11.16 6.59
N PRO A 47 9.01 11.62 5.32
CA PRO A 47 8.94 10.73 4.16
C PRO A 47 10.06 9.69 4.15
N ALA A 48 9.72 8.45 3.78
CA ALA A 48 10.69 7.40 3.54
C ALA A 48 11.47 7.69 2.26
N LYS A 49 12.80 7.63 2.36
CA LYS A 49 13.71 7.90 1.25
C LYS A 49 14.91 6.96 1.30
N VAL A 50 15.48 6.69 0.14
CA VAL A 50 16.70 5.91 0.02
C VAL A 50 17.83 6.57 0.81
N GLY A 51 18.59 5.76 1.56
CA GLY A 51 19.68 6.20 2.43
C GLY A 51 19.25 6.79 3.77
N GLN A 52 17.96 6.84 4.06
CA GLN A 52 17.46 7.34 5.34
C GLN A 52 17.25 6.20 6.33
N LYS A 53 17.87 6.32 7.50
CA LYS A 53 17.54 5.47 8.64
C LYS A 53 16.16 5.84 9.17
N SER A 54 15.44 4.85 9.69
CA SER A 54 14.19 5.13 10.41
C SER A 54 14.49 6.07 11.58
N PRO A 55 13.71 7.16 11.74
CA PRO A 55 13.80 7.99 12.93
C PRO A 55 13.54 7.15 14.19
N GLU A 56 14.23 7.47 15.28
CA GLU A 56 13.95 6.88 16.59
C GLU A 56 12.48 7.11 16.97
N ASP A 57 11.90 6.17 17.71
CA ASP A 57 10.52 6.25 18.20
C ASP A 57 9.42 6.49 17.16
N SER A 58 9.70 6.15 15.90
CA SER A 58 8.75 6.28 14.80
C SER A 58 8.12 4.96 14.36
N LEU A 59 6.88 5.02 13.87
CA LEU A 59 6.19 3.92 13.19
C LEU A 59 6.04 4.27 11.71
N MET A 60 6.32 3.31 10.83
CA MET A 60 6.14 3.50 9.40
C MET A 60 4.65 3.45 9.04
N ILE A 61 4.18 4.42 8.28
CA ILE A 61 2.85 4.48 7.69
C ILE A 61 2.98 4.16 6.20
N ILE A 62 2.29 3.11 5.74
CA ILE A 62 2.24 2.71 4.33
C ILE A 62 0.80 2.90 3.86
N GLN A 63 0.58 3.95 3.07
CA GLN A 63 -0.76 4.28 2.58
C GLN A 63 -1.12 3.47 1.33
N GLY A 64 -2.41 3.48 0.98
CA GLY A 64 -2.86 3.24 -0.38
C GLY A 64 -2.84 4.52 -1.20
N ILE A 65 -3.45 4.43 -2.38
CA ILE A 65 -3.69 5.54 -3.29
C ILE A 65 -5.01 6.22 -2.93
N LEU A 66 -4.97 7.54 -2.84
CA LEU A 66 -6.09 8.46 -2.70
C LEU A 66 -5.99 9.54 -3.80
N GLY A 67 -6.98 9.61 -4.68
CA GLY A 67 -7.00 10.62 -5.73
C GLY A 67 -8.22 10.57 -6.63
N LEU A 68 -8.27 11.46 -7.61
CA LEU A 68 -9.37 11.51 -8.58
C LEU A 68 -9.06 10.61 -9.77
N ARG A 69 -10.00 9.73 -10.12
CA ARG A 69 -9.94 8.87 -11.30
C ARG A 69 -11.12 9.13 -12.23
N TYR A 70 -10.92 8.84 -13.52
CA TYR A 70 -12.00 8.80 -14.49
C TYR A 70 -12.91 7.59 -14.22
N ASP A 71 -14.22 7.79 -14.29
CA ASP A 71 -15.20 6.72 -14.13
C ASP A 71 -16.41 6.92 -15.04
N LYS A 72 -16.50 6.15 -16.12
CA LYS A 72 -17.61 6.25 -17.08
C LYS A 72 -18.99 5.97 -16.46
N LYS A 73 -19.07 5.29 -15.30
CA LYS A 73 -20.34 4.98 -14.62
C LYS A 73 -20.87 6.16 -13.79
N LYS A 74 -20.04 7.16 -13.47
CA LYS A 74 -20.44 8.32 -12.65
C LYS A 74 -21.00 9.44 -13.52
N LYS A 75 -22.00 10.17 -13.00
CA LYS A 75 -22.65 11.31 -13.69
C LYS A 75 -21.66 12.33 -14.27
N TYR A 76 -20.65 12.70 -13.49
CA TYR A 76 -19.62 13.66 -13.89
C TYR A 76 -18.33 13.02 -14.41
N LYS A 77 -18.36 11.71 -14.65
CA LYS A 77 -17.22 10.90 -15.10
C LYS A 77 -15.97 10.96 -14.21
N ILE A 78 -16.14 11.34 -12.95
CA ILE A 78 -15.09 11.45 -11.93
C ILE A 78 -15.50 10.64 -10.71
N ALA A 79 -14.56 9.89 -10.15
CA ALA A 79 -14.68 9.21 -8.87
C ALA A 79 -13.44 9.49 -8.01
N ILE A 80 -13.60 9.37 -6.70
CA ILE A 80 -12.47 9.34 -5.77
C ILE A 80 -12.03 7.88 -5.66
N ASP A 81 -10.81 7.59 -6.07
CA ASP A 81 -10.15 6.35 -5.70
C ASP A 81 -9.55 6.52 -4.30
N TYR A 82 -9.77 5.54 -3.44
CA TYR A 82 -9.18 5.45 -2.12
C TYR A 82 -8.72 4.01 -1.84
N SER A 83 -8.33 3.27 -2.88
CA SER A 83 -7.78 1.91 -2.77
C SER A 83 -8.66 0.87 -2.05
N ASP A 84 -9.98 1.05 -2.02
CA ASP A 84 -10.95 0.07 -1.51
C ASP A 84 -11.37 -0.90 -2.62
N LEU A 85 -11.51 -2.18 -2.29
CA LEU A 85 -12.12 -3.23 -3.10
C LEU A 85 -13.55 -3.46 -2.61
N ASP A 86 -14.51 -2.85 -3.29
CA ASP A 86 -15.93 -2.89 -2.95
C ASP A 86 -16.78 -3.27 -4.16
N TYR A 87 -17.94 -3.86 -3.88
CA TYR A 87 -18.96 -4.17 -4.88
C TYR A 87 -19.38 -2.95 -5.72
N ASN A 88 -19.54 -1.78 -5.09
CA ASN A 88 -19.96 -0.56 -5.78
C ASN A 88 -18.82 0.13 -6.53
N ASP A 89 -17.58 -0.28 -6.27
CA ASP A 89 -16.39 0.19 -6.97
C ASP A 89 -15.46 -0.98 -7.30
N PRO A 90 -15.83 -1.85 -8.25
CA PRO A 90 -15.08 -3.07 -8.53
C PRO A 90 -13.72 -2.76 -9.17
N PRO A 91 -12.75 -3.69 -9.06
CA PRO A 91 -11.38 -3.53 -9.59
C PRO A 91 -11.31 -3.66 -11.12
N THR A 92 -11.89 -2.71 -11.86
CA THR A 92 -11.87 -2.76 -13.34
C THR A 92 -10.46 -2.56 -13.92
N PRO A 93 -10.18 -3.02 -15.16
CA PRO A 93 -8.91 -2.77 -15.87
C PRO A 93 -8.46 -1.30 -15.87
N LEU A 94 -9.39 -0.37 -16.11
CA LEU A 94 -9.12 1.07 -16.06
C LEU A 94 -8.67 1.54 -14.67
N ARG A 95 -9.21 0.92 -13.62
CA ARG A 95 -8.86 1.21 -12.22
C ARG A 95 -7.48 0.63 -11.88
N VAL A 96 -7.14 -0.55 -12.42
CA VAL A 96 -5.78 -1.12 -12.34
C VAL A 96 -4.76 -0.19 -13.02
N ASP A 97 -5.04 0.30 -14.22
CA ASP A 97 -4.17 1.26 -14.92
C ASP A 97 -3.97 2.54 -14.09
N TYR A 98 -5.04 3.02 -13.47
CA TYR A 98 -4.98 4.14 -12.54
C TYR A 98 -4.07 3.81 -11.34
N TRP A 99 -4.17 2.62 -10.75
CA TRP A 99 -3.33 2.24 -9.62
C TRP A 99 -1.86 2.12 -9.99
N VAL A 100 -1.52 1.50 -11.13
CA VAL A 100 -0.12 1.42 -11.58
C VAL A 100 0.44 2.81 -11.83
N LYS A 101 -0.32 3.68 -12.52
CA LYS A 101 0.08 5.06 -12.79
C LYS A 101 0.28 5.91 -11.53
N ASN A 102 -0.55 5.70 -10.51
CA ASN A 102 -0.56 6.52 -9.28
C ASN A 102 0.04 5.81 -8.06
N SER A 103 0.62 4.62 -8.25
CA SER A 103 1.24 3.84 -7.19
C SER A 103 2.27 4.65 -6.42
N ILE A 104 2.36 4.35 -5.13
CA ILE A 104 3.27 5.03 -4.23
C ILE A 104 4.66 4.40 -4.35
N GLY A 105 5.66 5.10 -3.85
CA GLY A 105 7.04 4.64 -3.91
C GLY A 105 7.89 5.31 -2.86
N ILE A 106 9.15 4.94 -2.85
CA ILE A 106 10.13 5.47 -1.91
C ILE A 106 10.93 6.55 -2.64
N ILE A 107 11.13 7.69 -1.98
CA ILE A 107 11.84 8.81 -2.58
C ILE A 107 13.27 8.36 -2.89
N GLY A 108 13.70 8.52 -4.16
CA GLY A 108 14.99 8.03 -4.64
C GLY A 108 14.97 6.60 -5.22
N ARG A 109 13.81 5.92 -5.23
CA ARG A 109 13.62 4.60 -5.86
C ARG A 109 12.37 4.57 -6.76
N PRO A 110 12.33 5.36 -7.85
CA PRO A 110 11.12 5.53 -8.66
C PRO A 110 10.62 4.25 -9.34
N ASN A 111 11.52 3.29 -9.58
CA ASN A 111 11.20 2.03 -10.26
C ASN A 111 10.54 0.99 -9.32
N TRP A 112 10.48 1.24 -8.01
CA TRP A 112 9.81 0.36 -7.05
C TRP A 112 8.48 0.98 -6.69
N ARG A 113 7.44 0.45 -7.31
CA ARG A 113 6.08 0.97 -7.29
C ARG A 113 5.23 0.04 -6.42
N LEU A 114 4.59 0.59 -5.39
CA LEU A 114 3.78 -0.16 -4.44
C LEU A 114 2.31 0.19 -4.60
N ILE A 115 1.48 -0.83 -4.73
CA ILE A 115 0.02 -0.72 -4.77
C ILE A 115 -0.51 -1.43 -3.53
N LYS A 116 -1.02 -0.64 -2.57
CA LYS A 116 -1.68 -1.16 -1.38
C LYS A 116 -3.18 -0.92 -1.53
N LEU A 117 -3.94 -2.00 -1.58
CA LEU A 117 -5.39 -2.00 -1.59
C LEU A 117 -5.93 -2.49 -0.25
N HIS A 118 -7.20 -2.24 0.03
CA HIS A 118 -7.89 -2.72 1.22
C HIS A 118 -9.33 -3.11 0.89
N THR A 119 -9.99 -3.79 1.83
CA THR A 119 -11.42 -4.12 1.77
C THR A 119 -11.98 -4.05 3.19
N HIS A 120 -13.27 -3.78 3.34
CA HIS A 120 -13.96 -3.73 4.64
C HIS A 120 -14.33 -5.13 5.18
N GLY A 121 -13.47 -6.13 4.93
CA GLY A 121 -13.64 -7.53 5.34
C GLY A 121 -14.26 -8.44 4.28
N GLY A 122 -14.30 -9.75 4.57
CA GLY A 122 -14.78 -10.80 3.67
C GLY A 122 -16.31 -11.00 3.68
N ARG A 123 -17.09 -9.91 3.57
CA ARG A 123 -18.55 -10.03 3.44
C ARG A 123 -18.90 -10.61 2.07
N GLU A 124 -19.95 -11.43 2.00
CA GLU A 124 -20.39 -12.08 0.75
C GLU A 124 -20.60 -11.09 -0.40
N ILE A 125 -21.19 -9.92 -0.12
CA ILE A 125 -21.39 -8.86 -1.12
C ILE A 125 -20.08 -8.40 -1.79
N ARG A 126 -18.94 -8.55 -1.11
CA ARG A 126 -17.60 -8.18 -1.62
C ARG A 126 -16.84 -9.35 -2.22
N PHE A 127 -17.40 -10.55 -2.23
CA PHE A 127 -16.73 -11.74 -2.73
C PHE A 127 -16.27 -11.54 -4.17
N ASP A 128 -17.14 -11.05 -5.05
CA ASP A 128 -16.80 -10.84 -6.46
C ASP A 128 -15.59 -9.90 -6.66
N SER A 129 -15.57 -8.77 -5.94
CA SER A 129 -14.50 -7.77 -6.04
C SER A 129 -13.17 -8.19 -5.41
N ASN A 130 -13.16 -9.23 -4.57
CA ASN A 130 -11.94 -9.71 -3.89
C ASN A 130 -11.46 -11.07 -4.41
N PHE A 131 -12.38 -11.95 -4.83
CA PHE A 131 -12.11 -13.35 -5.14
C PHE A 131 -12.92 -13.92 -6.33
N GLY A 132 -13.88 -13.18 -6.89
CA GLY A 132 -14.72 -13.65 -8.00
C GLY A 132 -14.26 -13.13 -9.36
N GLU A 133 -15.20 -13.00 -10.30
CA GLU A 133 -14.92 -12.65 -11.70
C GLU A 133 -14.30 -11.26 -11.82
N SER A 134 -14.80 -10.27 -11.06
CA SER A 134 -14.20 -8.93 -11.08
C SER A 134 -12.74 -8.95 -10.61
N ALA A 135 -12.43 -9.72 -9.57
CA ALA A 135 -11.05 -9.87 -9.08
C ALA A 135 -10.16 -10.57 -10.11
N ASP A 136 -10.66 -11.65 -10.73
CA ASP A 136 -9.93 -12.39 -11.77
C ASP A 136 -9.60 -11.50 -12.97
N ILE A 137 -10.55 -10.69 -13.45
CA ILE A 137 -10.33 -9.70 -14.50
C ILE A 137 -9.22 -8.70 -14.11
N ALA A 138 -9.18 -8.28 -12.84
CA ALA A 138 -8.15 -7.35 -12.37
C ALA A 138 -6.76 -7.98 -12.35
N PHE A 139 -6.65 -9.21 -11.83
CA PHE A 139 -5.40 -9.96 -11.78
C PHE A 139 -4.91 -10.30 -13.19
N GLN A 140 -5.80 -10.76 -14.07
CA GLN A 140 -5.49 -11.02 -15.47
C GLN A 140 -4.96 -9.76 -16.16
N HIS A 141 -5.58 -8.60 -15.93
CA HIS A 141 -5.11 -7.33 -16.49
C HIS A 141 -3.72 -6.93 -15.96
N LEU A 142 -3.46 -7.11 -14.65
CA LEU A 142 -2.14 -6.91 -14.06
C LEU A 142 -1.09 -7.81 -14.72
N GLU A 143 -1.38 -9.09 -14.87
CA GLU A 143 -0.46 -10.09 -15.39
C GLU A 143 -0.17 -9.91 -16.88
N GLN A 144 -1.18 -9.58 -17.67
CA GLN A 144 -1.03 -9.38 -19.12
C GLN A 144 -0.31 -8.08 -19.48
N HIS A 145 -0.53 -6.99 -18.72
CA HIS A 145 -0.04 -5.66 -19.08
C HIS A 145 1.13 -5.17 -18.23
N TYR A 146 1.32 -5.72 -17.03
CA TYR A 146 2.30 -5.25 -16.05
C TYR A 146 3.18 -6.37 -15.48
N ASN A 147 3.45 -7.42 -16.26
CA ASN A 147 4.35 -8.51 -15.90
C ASN A 147 5.17 -9.08 -17.08
N ASP A 148 5.67 -8.21 -17.97
CA ASP A 148 6.40 -8.63 -19.18
C ASP A 148 7.85 -9.08 -18.92
N GLY A 149 8.33 -8.98 -17.68
CA GLY A 149 9.71 -9.33 -17.29
C GLY A 149 10.78 -8.36 -17.80
N LYS A 150 10.40 -7.28 -18.49
CA LYS A 150 11.32 -6.31 -19.10
C LYS A 150 11.04 -4.90 -18.59
N LYS A 151 9.85 -4.38 -18.87
CA LYS A 151 9.41 -3.07 -18.40
C LYS A 151 8.75 -3.17 -17.02
N TYR A 152 8.05 -4.27 -16.76
CA TYR A 152 7.36 -4.52 -15.50
C TYR A 152 7.63 -5.93 -15.00
N VAL A 153 7.83 -6.03 -13.70
CA VAL A 153 7.88 -7.30 -12.97
C VAL A 153 6.85 -7.21 -11.86
N LEU A 154 5.85 -8.09 -11.89
CA LEU A 154 4.76 -8.10 -10.92
C LEU A 154 5.11 -8.95 -9.71
N HIS A 155 4.85 -8.41 -8.52
CA HIS A 155 5.03 -9.11 -7.27
C HIS A 155 3.77 -8.95 -6.41
N TYR A 156 3.05 -10.05 -6.21
CA TYR A 156 2.06 -10.14 -5.14
C TYR A 156 2.79 -10.39 -3.82
N VAL A 157 2.51 -9.56 -2.83
CA VAL A 157 3.21 -9.56 -1.55
C VAL A 157 2.25 -9.30 -0.40
N THR A 158 2.55 -9.89 0.75
CA THR A 158 1.87 -9.61 2.01
C THR A 158 2.25 -8.24 2.55
N ALA A 159 1.50 -7.72 3.54
CA ALA A 159 1.84 -6.46 4.22
C ALA A 159 3.23 -6.50 4.88
N ARG A 160 3.61 -7.65 5.45
CA ARG A 160 4.96 -7.88 6.02
C ARG A 160 6.05 -7.75 4.95
N GLU A 161 5.87 -8.39 3.81
CA GLU A 161 6.82 -8.35 2.71
C GLU A 161 6.90 -6.95 2.10
N MET A 162 5.77 -6.26 1.97
CA MET A 162 5.72 -4.85 1.55
C MET A 162 6.57 -3.98 2.47
N TYR A 163 6.45 -4.14 3.79
CA TYR A 163 7.32 -3.45 4.76
C TYR A 163 8.81 -3.78 4.50
N ASN A 164 9.18 -5.05 4.39
CA ASN A 164 10.56 -5.43 4.14
C ASN A 164 11.11 -4.89 2.82
N ILE A 165 10.30 -4.86 1.76
CA ILE A 165 10.66 -4.25 0.47
C ILE A 165 10.93 -2.76 0.64
N VAL A 166 10.12 -2.05 1.42
CA VAL A 166 10.39 -0.64 1.74
C VAL A 166 11.72 -0.49 2.48
N LYS A 167 11.95 -1.31 3.49
CA LYS A 167 13.19 -1.29 4.28
C LYS A 167 14.43 -1.64 3.45
N ALA A 168 14.33 -2.58 2.52
CA ALA A 168 15.41 -2.95 1.62
C ALA A 168 15.73 -1.81 0.64
N ALA A 169 14.70 -1.15 0.10
CA ALA A 169 14.87 0.00 -0.77
C ALA A 169 15.51 1.20 -0.06
N GLU A 170 15.17 1.45 1.20
CA GLU A 170 15.86 2.46 2.02
C GLU A 170 17.36 2.16 2.18
N GLY A 171 17.74 0.88 2.25
CA GLY A 171 19.11 0.41 2.35
C GLY A 171 19.91 0.38 1.05
N PHE A 172 19.43 0.99 -0.05
CA PHE A 172 20.03 0.92 -1.39
C PHE A 172 20.13 -0.48 -1.99
N LEU A 173 19.40 -1.47 -1.47
CA LEU A 173 19.51 -2.84 -1.96
C LEU A 173 18.86 -3.01 -3.34
N SER A 174 19.42 -3.90 -4.16
CA SER A 174 18.77 -4.40 -5.37
C SER A 174 17.65 -5.38 -5.02
N TRP A 175 16.80 -5.67 -6.00
CA TRP A 175 15.80 -6.73 -5.81
C TRP A 175 16.52 -8.09 -5.80
N ASP A 176 16.24 -8.89 -4.78
CA ASP A 176 16.83 -10.20 -4.54
C ASP A 176 15.79 -11.19 -4.00
N GLY A 177 14.62 -11.21 -4.66
CA GLY A 177 13.54 -12.15 -4.37
C GLY A 177 13.20 -12.27 -2.89
N ASN A 178 13.36 -13.46 -2.33
CA ASN A 178 13.01 -13.74 -0.94
C ASN A 178 13.90 -13.00 0.07
N ASN A 179 15.15 -12.69 -0.26
CA ASN A 179 16.00 -11.90 0.63
C ASN A 179 15.47 -10.47 0.79
N THR A 180 14.91 -9.89 -0.27
CA THR A 180 14.20 -8.60 -0.18
C THR A 180 12.88 -8.75 0.59
N ARG A 181 12.11 -9.81 0.34
CA ARG A 181 10.84 -10.08 1.04
C ARG A 181 10.99 -10.34 2.54
N ASP A 182 12.15 -10.84 2.96
CA ASP A 182 12.45 -11.24 4.34
C ASP A 182 13.61 -10.42 4.97
N PHE A 183 13.80 -9.19 4.48
CA PHE A 183 14.96 -8.36 4.80
C PHE A 183 15.15 -8.11 6.31
N LEU A 184 14.12 -7.60 7.01
CA LEU A 184 14.18 -7.36 8.46
C LEU A 184 13.28 -8.32 9.25
N ILE A 185 12.02 -8.43 8.84
CA ILE A 185 11.01 -9.23 9.55
C ILE A 185 10.87 -10.56 8.87
N LYS A 186 11.24 -11.65 9.55
CA LYS A 186 11.11 -13.01 8.99
C LYS A 186 9.65 -13.47 8.91
N PRO A 187 9.33 -14.45 8.04
CA PRO A 187 8.02 -15.07 8.01
C PRO A 187 7.65 -15.63 9.39
N TYR A 188 6.36 -15.60 9.73
CA TYR A 188 5.88 -16.24 10.94
C TYR A 188 6.01 -17.77 10.79
N LEU A 189 6.68 -18.40 11.75
CA LEU A 189 6.71 -19.86 11.84
C LEU A 189 5.38 -20.33 12.41
N TYR A 190 4.47 -20.78 11.55
CA TYR A 190 3.31 -21.52 12.00
C TYR A 190 3.78 -22.91 12.42
N ARG A 191 3.60 -23.25 13.70
CA ARG A 191 3.65 -24.66 14.11
C ARG A 191 2.38 -25.30 13.56
N MET A 192 2.53 -26.09 12.50
CA MET A 192 1.49 -27.03 12.06
C MET A 192 1.43 -28.20 13.03
#